data_AF-A0A845U8Y7-F1
#
_entry.id   AF-A0A845U8Y7-F1
#
_cell.length_a   1.000
_cell.length_b   1.000
_cell.length_c   1.000
_cell.angle_alpha   90.00
_cell.angle_beta   90.00
_cell.angle_gamma   90.00
#
_symmetry.space_group_name_H-M   'P 1'
#
loop_
_entity.id
_entity.type
_entity.pdbx_description
1 polymer ?
#
loop_
_entity_poly.entity_id
_entity_poly.type
_entity_poly.pdbx_seq_one_letter_code
_entity_poly.pdbx_strand_id
1 'polypeptide(L)'
;MRRILKSLFLVVVLCAVRFAIGWPLEHFLIHDRLSSVMESDYDLFNWQFTAWNWVVHFFLDFMTWFLISLLYVKMEPVVHGHPIRKSLKVYGVMFLFFSTSSAVYMNHFSRPGDFFVYTILDRLLLFTVVAVANGLIHPWIFKTAPQKQARHYASAHHPYASHLPTAPHSF
;
A
#
# COMPACT_ATOMS: atom_id res chain seq x y z
N MET A 1 -16.26 1.94 16.30
CA MET A 1 -15.45 0.98 17.10
C MET A 1 -15.07 -0.29 16.31
N ARG A 2 -16.02 -1.14 15.88
CA ARG A 2 -15.71 -2.42 15.18
C ARG A 2 -14.80 -2.30 13.94
N ARG A 3 -15.00 -1.28 13.10
CA ARG A 3 -14.14 -1.03 11.91
C ARG A 3 -12.71 -0.63 12.26
N ILE A 4 -12.54 0.15 13.32
CA ILE A 4 -11.22 0.59 13.81
C ILE A 4 -10.46 -0.63 14.32
N LEU A 5 -11.11 -1.48 15.13
CA LEU A 5 -10.49 -2.71 15.64
C LEU A 5 -10.08 -3.67 14.51
N LYS A 6 -10.92 -3.81 13.47
CA LYS A 6 -10.56 -4.59 12.26
C LYS A 6 -9.37 -3.99 11.51
N SER A 7 -9.28 -2.66 11.45
CA SER A 7 -8.17 -1.96 10.78
C SER A 7 -6.87 -2.14 11.57
N LEU A 8 -6.94 -2.03 12.91
CA LEU A 8 -5.81 -2.33 13.78
C LEU A 8 -5.33 -3.78 13.60
N PHE A 9 -6.25 -4.75 13.59
CA PHE A 9 -5.91 -6.14 13.36
C PHE A 9 -5.27 -6.36 11.98
N LEU A 10 -5.85 -5.78 10.91
CA LEU A 10 -5.27 -5.82 9.57
C LEU A 10 -3.83 -5.28 9.57
N VAL A 11 -3.58 -4.14 10.22
CA VAL A 11 -2.24 -3.54 10.27
C VAL A 11 -1.25 -4.43 11.01
N VAL A 12 -1.65 -5.05 12.13
CA VAL A 12 -0.81 -6.03 12.83
C VAL A 12 -0.44 -7.20 11.91
N VAL A 13 -1.40 -7.73 11.14
CA VAL A 13 -1.13 -8.81 10.19
C VAL A 13 -0.22 -8.34 9.05
N LEU A 14 -0.40 -7.12 8.53
CA LEU A 14 0.46 -6.56 7.48
C LEU A 14 1.89 -6.32 7.99
N CYS A 15 2.07 -5.87 9.23
CA CYS A 15 3.37 -5.79 9.86
C CYS A 15 4.02 -7.18 9.96
N ALA A 16 3.25 -8.21 10.38
CA ALA A 16 3.76 -9.58 10.41
C ALA A 16 4.19 -10.08 9.02
N VAL A 17 3.41 -9.79 7.96
CA VAL A 17 3.79 -10.12 6.57
C VAL A 17 5.07 -9.41 6.16
N ARG A 18 5.25 -8.14 6.53
CA ARG A 18 6.50 -7.42 6.28
C ARG A 18 7.67 -8.12 6.97
N PHE A 19 7.56 -8.47 8.25
CA PHE A 19 8.64 -9.16 8.95
C PHE A 19 8.94 -10.55 8.37
N ALA A 20 7.91 -11.30 7.99
CA ALA A 20 8.08 -12.66 7.47
C ALA A 20 8.54 -12.72 6.01
N ILE A 21 8.14 -11.76 5.17
CA ILE A 21 8.39 -11.79 3.72
C ILE A 21 9.23 -10.59 3.28
N GLY A 22 8.85 -9.38 3.70
CA GLY A 22 9.54 -8.14 3.33
C GLY A 22 10.98 -8.09 3.82
N TRP A 23 11.22 -8.40 5.10
CA TRP A 23 12.55 -8.34 5.70
C TRP A 23 13.55 -9.30 5.05
N PRO A 24 13.23 -10.59 4.81
CA PRO A 24 14.11 -11.46 4.03
C PRO A 24 14.38 -10.93 2.62
N LEU A 25 13.35 -10.46 1.90
CA LEU A 25 13.52 -9.94 0.55
C LEU A 25 14.41 -8.69 0.51
N GLU A 26 14.23 -7.78 1.46
CA GLU A 26 15.10 -6.60 1.65
C GLU A 26 16.54 -7.05 1.90
N HIS A 27 16.74 -8.04 2.78
CA HIS A 27 18.06 -8.58 3.09
C HIS A 27 18.76 -9.16 1.86
N PHE A 28 18.04 -9.94 1.04
CA PHE A 28 18.60 -10.55 -0.17
C PHE A 28 18.86 -9.56 -1.31
N LEU A 29 18.08 -8.47 -1.42
CA LEU A 29 18.11 -7.61 -2.60
C LEU A 29 18.83 -6.28 -2.39
N ILE A 30 18.78 -5.70 -1.18
CA ILE A 30 19.10 -4.29 -0.96
C ILE A 30 20.03 -4.09 0.24
N HIS A 31 19.94 -4.94 1.27
CA HIS A 31 20.63 -4.71 2.54
C HIS A 31 22.15 -4.52 2.42
N ASP A 32 22.84 -5.37 1.66
CA ASP A 32 24.29 -5.24 1.50
C ASP A 32 24.70 -3.90 0.88
N ARG A 33 23.90 -3.39 -0.07
CA ARG A 33 24.13 -2.10 -0.71
C ARG A 33 23.84 -0.95 0.25
N LEU A 34 22.76 -1.05 1.00
CA LEU A 34 22.39 -0.04 1.99
C LEU A 34 23.42 0.03 3.13
N SER A 35 23.86 -1.12 3.65
CA SER A 35 24.90 -1.21 4.69
C SER A 35 26.22 -0.63 4.20
N SER A 36 26.64 -0.99 2.98
CA SER A 36 27.86 -0.45 2.37
C SER A 36 27.85 1.08 2.29
N VAL A 37 26.72 1.70 1.91
CA VAL A 37 26.60 3.16 1.85
C VAL A 37 26.57 3.78 3.25
N MET A 38 25.94 3.12 4.22
CA MET A 38 25.93 3.60 5.60
C MET A 38 27.31 3.51 6.26
N GLU A 39 28.08 2.48 5.92
CA GLU A 39 29.45 2.28 6.39
C GLU A 39 30.42 3.30 5.77
N SER A 40 30.24 3.65 4.49
CA SER A 40 31.09 4.64 3.82
C SER A 40 30.93 6.06 4.37
N ASP A 41 29.78 6.36 4.96
CA ASP A 41 29.42 7.67 5.52
C ASP A 41 29.15 7.58 7.03
N TYR A 42 30.02 6.90 7.76
CA TYR A 42 29.88 6.58 9.19
C TYR A 42 29.53 7.79 10.09
N ASP A 43 30.09 8.97 9.79
CA ASP A 43 29.85 10.20 10.57
C ASP A 43 28.41 10.73 10.44
N LEU A 44 27.70 10.37 9.36
CA LEU A 44 26.30 10.77 9.12
C LEU A 44 25.30 9.79 9.74
N PHE A 45 25.67 8.52 9.88
CA PHE A 45 24.78 7.48 10.40
C PHE A 45 25.12 7.16 11.85
N ASN A 46 24.22 7.49 12.77
CA ASN A 46 24.41 7.14 14.17
C ASN A 46 24.25 5.62 14.38
N TRP A 47 25.38 4.92 14.45
CA TRP A 47 25.44 3.47 14.67
C TRP A 47 25.12 3.04 16.11
N GLN A 48 24.97 3.99 17.05
CA GLN A 48 24.57 3.69 18.43
C GLN A 48 23.04 3.49 18.52
N PHE A 49 22.58 2.34 18.04
CA PHE A 49 21.17 1.97 18.12
C PHE A 49 20.82 1.52 19.54
N THR A 50 20.09 2.35 20.28
CA THR A 50 19.57 1.99 21.60
C THR A 50 18.29 1.17 21.48
N ALA A 51 17.91 0.46 22.55
CA ALA A 51 16.61 -0.22 22.62
C ALA A 51 15.44 0.75 22.40
N TRP A 52 15.58 2.01 22.82
CA TRP A 52 14.58 3.05 22.57
C TRP A 52 14.46 3.39 21.07
N ASN A 53 15.59 3.47 20.35
CA ASN A 53 15.57 3.70 18.89
C ASN A 53 14.82 2.58 18.16
N TRP A 54 14.96 1.33 18.62
CA TRP A 54 14.16 0.21 18.11
C TRP A 54 12.67 0.44 18.33
N VAL A 55 12.24 0.75 19.57
CA VAL A 55 10.83 0.99 19.88
C VAL A 55 10.25 2.12 19.04
N VAL A 56 10.96 3.24 18.92
CA VAL A 56 10.55 4.37 18.09
C VAL A 56 10.45 3.97 16.62
N HIS A 57 11.43 3.24 16.09
CA HIS A 57 11.42 2.76 14.71
C HIS A 57 10.22 1.84 14.43
N PHE A 58 9.97 0.85 15.29
CA PHE A 58 8.80 -0.03 15.20
C PHE A 58 7.48 0.74 15.27
N PHE A 59 7.40 1.73 16.15
CA PHE A 59 6.19 2.55 16.30
C PHE A 59 5.94 3.44 15.07
N LEU A 60 6.97 4.11 14.55
CA LEU A 60 6.86 4.92 13.32
C LEU A 60 6.48 4.06 12.11
N ASP A 61 7.03 2.86 12.03
CA ASP A 61 6.71 1.93 10.96
C ASP A 61 5.25 1.46 11.07
N PHE A 62 4.81 1.06 12.27
CA PHE A 62 3.41 0.73 12.54
C PHE A 62 2.48 1.89 12.17
N MET A 63 2.81 3.12 12.58
CA MET A 63 2.01 4.32 12.28
C MET A 63 1.93 4.58 10.77
N THR A 64 3.02 4.36 10.04
CA THR A 64 3.06 4.49 8.58
C THR A 64 2.06 3.54 7.92
N TRP A 65 2.13 2.25 8.25
CA TRP A 65 1.22 1.25 7.68
C TRP A 65 -0.22 1.41 8.16
N PHE A 66 -0.41 1.89 9.39
CA PHE A 66 -1.72 2.22 9.92
C PHE A 66 -2.38 3.34 9.10
N LEU A 67 -1.66 4.43 8.84
CA LEU A 67 -2.15 5.55 8.04
C LEU A 67 -2.47 5.14 6.60
N ILE A 68 -1.58 4.36 5.96
CA ILE A 68 -1.79 3.85 4.60
C ILE A 68 -3.03 2.93 4.56
N SER A 69 -3.20 2.08 5.56
CA SER A 69 -4.37 1.18 5.66
C SER A 69 -5.67 1.96 5.88
N LEU A 70 -5.65 3.01 6.70
CA LEU A 70 -6.81 3.91 6.86
C LEU A 70 -7.15 4.61 5.55
N LEU A 71 -6.14 5.09 4.81
CA LEU A 71 -6.33 5.67 3.49
C LEU A 71 -6.94 4.66 2.52
N TYR A 72 -6.46 3.42 2.51
CA TYR A 72 -7.03 2.34 1.70
C TYR A 72 -8.51 2.11 2.01
N VAL A 73 -8.89 1.98 3.29
CA VAL A 73 -10.29 1.81 3.68
C VAL A 73 -11.17 2.97 3.22
N LYS A 74 -10.63 4.20 3.20
CA LYS A 74 -11.34 5.38 2.71
C LYS A 74 -11.45 5.43 1.18
N MET A 75 -10.43 4.95 0.48
CA MET A 75 -10.32 5.02 -0.99
C MET A 75 -10.91 3.80 -1.71
N GLU A 76 -11.04 2.65 -1.03
CA GLU A 76 -11.58 1.41 -1.59
C GLU A 76 -12.94 1.57 -2.33
N PRO A 77 -13.90 2.40 -1.85
CA PRO A 77 -15.16 2.63 -2.56
C PRO A 77 -15.01 3.40 -3.87
N VAL A 78 -13.95 4.21 -4.01
CA VAL A 78 -13.71 5.10 -5.16
C VAL A 78 -12.82 4.41 -6.19
N VAL A 79 -11.88 3.58 -5.75
CA VAL A 79 -10.92 2.90 -6.62
C VAL A 79 -11.56 1.65 -7.23
N HIS A 80 -11.60 1.59 -8.56
CA HIS A 80 -12.16 0.47 -9.30
C HIS A 80 -11.12 -0.64 -9.58
N GLY A 81 -11.60 -1.88 -9.60
CA GLY A 81 -10.83 -3.07 -9.98
C GLY A 81 -10.83 -4.20 -8.94
N HIS A 82 -10.06 -5.24 -9.24
CA HIS A 82 -9.79 -6.35 -8.32
C HIS A 82 -9.14 -5.85 -7.00
N PRO A 83 -9.42 -6.45 -5.83
CA PRO A 83 -8.88 -6.00 -4.54
C PRO A 83 -7.38 -5.73 -4.52
N ILE A 84 -6.58 -6.63 -5.11
CA ILE A 84 -5.12 -6.44 -5.26
C ILE A 84 -4.79 -5.19 -6.08
N ARG A 85 -5.48 -4.97 -7.21
CA ARG A 85 -5.26 -3.78 -8.05
C ARG A 85 -5.68 -2.50 -7.34
N LYS A 86 -6.77 -2.53 -6.55
CA LYS A 86 -7.18 -1.39 -5.73
C LYS A 86 -6.11 -1.05 -4.70
N SER A 87 -5.60 -2.08 -4.02
CA SER A 87 -4.56 -1.94 -3.01
C SER A 87 -3.28 -1.37 -3.61
N LEU A 88 -2.81 -1.92 -4.73
CA LEU A 88 -1.65 -1.41 -5.47
C LEU A 88 -1.79 0.05 -5.90
N LYS A 89 -2.99 0.48 -6.33
CA LYS A 89 -3.23 1.90 -6.68
C LYS A 89 -3.07 2.83 -5.48
N VAL A 90 -3.69 2.49 -4.35
CA VAL A 90 -3.61 3.34 -3.14
C VAL A 90 -2.20 3.35 -2.56
N TYR A 91 -1.59 2.17 -2.43
CA TYR A 91 -0.22 2.04 -1.93
C TYR A 91 0.78 2.68 -2.89
N GLY A 92 0.55 2.62 -4.21
CA GLY A 92 1.38 3.28 -5.21
C GLY A 92 1.38 4.81 -5.07
N VAL A 93 0.23 5.42 -4.79
CA VAL A 93 0.16 6.86 -4.51
C VAL A 93 0.94 7.22 -3.24
N MET A 94 0.82 6.41 -2.19
CA MET A 94 1.59 6.62 -0.96
C MET A 94 3.08 6.42 -1.18
N PHE A 95 3.48 5.40 -1.95
CA PHE A 95 4.87 5.21 -2.37
C PHE A 95 5.40 6.46 -3.08
N LEU A 96 4.68 7.00 -4.07
CA LEU A 96 5.09 8.21 -4.78
C LEU A 96 5.27 9.41 -3.84
N PHE A 97 4.39 9.56 -2.83
CA PHE A 97 4.53 10.60 -1.81
C PHE A 97 5.83 10.43 -0.99
N PHE A 98 6.13 9.21 -0.54
CA PHE A 98 7.37 8.93 0.20
C PHE A 98 8.61 9.07 -0.67
N SER A 99 8.58 8.57 -1.91
CA SER A 99 9.69 8.71 -2.86
C SER A 99 9.96 10.17 -3.22
N THR A 100 8.91 10.99 -3.37
CA THR A 100 9.08 12.43 -3.59
C THR A 100 9.76 13.09 -2.40
N SER A 101 9.33 12.76 -1.18
CA SER A 101 9.99 13.24 0.04
C SER A 101 11.47 12.84 0.06
N SER A 102 11.79 11.56 -0.20
CA SER A 102 13.16 11.07 -0.28
C SER A 102 13.98 11.76 -1.38
N ALA A 103 13.38 12.06 -2.53
CA ALA A 103 14.05 12.78 -3.62
C ALA A 103 14.36 14.25 -3.25
N VAL A 104 13.46 14.92 -2.51
CA VAL A 104 13.72 16.27 -1.97
C VAL A 104 14.88 16.25 -0.98
N TYR A 105 14.92 15.24 -0.10
CA TYR A 105 16.05 15.03 0.82
C TYR A 105 17.34 14.76 0.06
N MET A 106 17.32 13.90 -0.96
CA MET A 106 18.48 13.65 -1.83
C MET A 106 19.01 14.93 -2.49
N ASN A 107 18.13 15.87 -2.85
CA ASN A 107 18.53 17.15 -3.43
C ASN A 107 19.06 18.15 -2.39
N HIS A 108 18.60 18.07 -1.13
CA HIS A 108 19.07 18.93 -0.04
C HIS A 108 20.36 18.44 0.61
N PHE A 109 20.52 17.13 0.73
CA PHE A 109 21.67 16.50 1.37
C PHE A 109 22.60 15.96 0.28
N SER A 110 23.73 16.63 0.09
CA SER A 110 24.70 16.30 -0.97
C SER A 110 25.39 14.95 -0.78
N ARG A 111 25.35 14.35 0.42
CA ARG A 111 25.75 12.96 0.68
C ARG A 111 24.95 12.32 1.82
N PRO A 112 24.69 11.00 1.77
CA PRO A 112 24.91 10.11 0.62
C PRO A 112 23.68 10.09 -0.30
N GLY A 113 23.82 10.51 -1.55
CA GLY A 113 22.72 10.45 -2.53
C GLY A 113 22.22 9.02 -2.78
N ASP A 114 23.16 8.07 -2.84
CA ASP A 114 22.88 6.65 -3.06
C ASP A 114 22.03 6.04 -1.94
N PHE A 115 22.18 6.53 -0.70
CA PHE A 115 21.35 6.07 0.43
C PHE A 115 19.87 6.32 0.14
N PHE A 116 19.52 7.49 -0.40
CA PHE A 116 18.14 7.81 -0.75
C PHE A 116 17.64 6.97 -1.93
N VAL A 117 18.50 6.65 -2.90
CA VAL A 117 18.15 5.75 -4.01
C VAL A 117 17.81 4.35 -3.50
N TYR A 118 18.68 3.75 -2.69
CA TYR A 118 18.42 2.42 -2.11
C TYR A 118 17.23 2.44 -1.14
N THR A 119 17.00 3.54 -0.43
CA THR A 119 15.79 3.74 0.38
C THR A 119 14.53 3.76 -0.49
N ILE A 120 14.54 4.42 -1.65
CA ILE A 120 13.40 4.41 -2.58
C ILE A 120 13.16 3.00 -3.12
N LEU A 121 14.21 2.26 -3.46
CA LEU A 121 14.09 0.87 -3.93
C LEU A 121 13.55 -0.06 -2.85
N ASP A 122 14.02 0.09 -1.61
CA ASP A 122 13.50 -0.65 -0.45
C ASP A 122 12.00 -0.39 -0.27
N ARG A 123 11.60 0.90 -0.26
CA ARG A 123 10.18 1.24 -0.16
C ARG A 123 9.38 0.74 -1.36
N LEU A 124 9.91 0.73 -2.57
CA LEU A 124 9.20 0.16 -3.73
C LEU A 124 8.89 -1.33 -3.53
N LEU A 125 9.89 -2.08 -3.05
CA LEU A 125 9.74 -3.50 -2.72
C LEU A 125 8.69 -3.70 -1.62
N LEU A 126 8.86 -3.03 -0.47
CA LEU A 126 7.99 -3.19 0.69
C LEU A 126 6.55 -2.76 0.42
N PHE A 127 6.34 -1.61 -0.24
CA PHE A 127 5.00 -1.16 -0.61
C PHE A 127 4.31 -2.16 -1.52
N THR A 128 5.04 -2.78 -2.45
CA THR A 128 4.48 -3.79 -3.36
C THR A 128 4.03 -5.03 -2.59
N VAL A 129 4.91 -5.57 -1.72
CA VAL A 129 4.60 -6.75 -0.90
C VAL A 129 3.39 -6.50 0.00
N VAL A 130 3.39 -5.39 0.74
CA VAL A 130 2.30 -5.05 1.66
C VAL A 130 1.01 -4.73 0.90
N ALA A 131 1.08 -4.08 -0.27
CA ALA A 131 -0.09 -3.82 -1.10
C ALA A 131 -0.75 -5.12 -1.58
N VAL A 132 0.04 -6.10 -2.04
CA VAL A 132 -0.48 -7.41 -2.46
C VAL A 132 -1.11 -8.13 -1.28
N ALA A 133 -0.41 -8.18 -0.15
CA ALA A 133 -0.92 -8.80 1.08
C ALA A 133 -2.23 -8.15 1.55
N ASN A 134 -2.30 -6.81 1.56
CA ASN A 134 -3.51 -6.08 1.89
C ASN A 134 -4.65 -6.40 0.92
N GLY A 135 -4.38 -6.49 -0.37
CA GLY A 135 -5.38 -6.87 -1.37
C GLY A 135 -5.95 -8.28 -1.18
N LEU A 136 -5.18 -9.20 -0.62
CA LEU A 136 -5.60 -10.57 -0.32
C LEU A 136 -6.34 -10.67 1.03
N ILE A 137 -5.83 -9.99 2.06
CA ILE A 137 -6.30 -10.11 3.45
C ILE A 137 -7.52 -9.21 3.71
N HIS A 138 -7.55 -8.01 3.13
CA HIS A 138 -8.61 -7.04 3.39
C HIS A 138 -10.03 -7.58 3.10
N PRO A 139 -10.31 -8.22 1.95
CA PRO A 139 -11.63 -8.80 1.68
C PRO A 139 -12.05 -9.86 2.71
N TRP A 140 -11.08 -10.62 3.25
CA TRP A 140 -11.33 -11.64 4.25
C TRP A 140 -11.73 -11.04 5.61
N ILE A 141 -11.02 -10.00 6.06
CA ILE A 141 -11.30 -9.32 7.34
C ILE A 141 -12.59 -8.48 7.26
N PHE A 142 -12.77 -7.78 6.15
CA PHE A 142 -13.86 -6.82 6.00
C PHE A 142 -15.13 -7.40 5.38
N LYS A 143 -15.12 -8.67 4.92
CA LYS A 143 -16.24 -9.37 4.26
C LYS A 143 -17.14 -8.37 3.54
N THR A 144 -16.62 -7.77 2.47
CA THR A 144 -17.45 -6.98 1.58
C THR A 144 -18.47 -7.93 0.98
N ALA A 145 -19.73 -7.85 1.43
CA ALA A 145 -20.82 -8.55 0.78
C ALA A 145 -20.72 -8.30 -0.72
N PRO A 146 -20.78 -9.33 -1.57
CA PRO A 146 -20.54 -9.16 -3.00
C PRO A 146 -21.53 -8.15 -3.57
N GLN A 147 -20.97 -7.05 -4.09
CA GLN A 147 -21.54 -6.17 -5.11
C GLN A 147 -23.07 -5.98 -5.10
N LYS A 148 -23.64 -5.30 -4.09
CA LYS A 148 -24.92 -4.60 -4.32
C LYS A 148 -24.80 -3.47 -5.35
N GLN A 149 -23.58 -3.00 -5.65
CA GLN A 149 -23.31 -1.99 -6.69
C GLN A 149 -23.39 -2.51 -8.13
N ALA A 150 -23.14 -3.80 -8.39
CA ALA A 150 -23.35 -4.36 -9.73
C ALA A 150 -24.85 -4.43 -10.08
N ARG A 151 -25.72 -4.64 -9.09
CA ARG A 151 -27.17 -4.60 -9.29
C ARG A 151 -27.71 -3.20 -9.54
N HIS A 152 -27.15 -2.16 -8.90
CA HIS A 152 -27.58 -0.78 -9.14
C HIS A 152 -27.12 -0.21 -10.50
N TYR A 153 -25.95 -0.61 -11.01
CA TYR A 153 -25.53 -0.23 -12.37
C TYR A 153 -26.28 -1.02 -13.45
N ALA A 154 -26.58 -2.31 -13.21
CA ALA A 154 -27.42 -3.10 -14.12
C ALA A 154 -28.88 -2.62 -14.17
N SER A 155 -29.43 -2.09 -13.06
CA SER A 155 -30.79 -1.56 -13.04
C SER A 155 -30.90 -0.10 -13.49
N ALA A 156 -29.81 0.67 -13.47
CA ALA A 156 -29.80 2.06 -13.96
C ALA A 156 -29.59 2.18 -15.49
N HIS A 157 -29.10 1.13 -16.16
CA HIS A 157 -28.80 1.15 -17.61
C HIS A 157 -29.76 0.33 -18.50
N HIS A 158 -30.91 -0.13 -17.98
CA HIS A 158 -31.99 -0.67 -18.82
C HIS A 158 -33.36 0.02 -18.61
N PRO A 159 -33.56 1.28 -19.05
CA PRO A 159 -34.91 1.82 -19.24
C PRO A 159 -35.46 1.72 -20.68
N TYR A 160 -34.67 1.30 -21.68
CA TYR A 160 -35.03 1.48 -23.10
C TYR A 160 -35.25 0.19 -23.92
N ALA A 161 -35.63 -0.92 -23.29
CA ALA A 161 -35.95 -2.16 -24.02
C ALA A 161 -37.46 -2.38 -24.26
N SER A 162 -38.28 -1.32 -24.34
CA SER A 162 -39.75 -1.44 -24.47
C SER A 162 -40.38 -0.77 -25.69
N HIS A 163 -39.61 -0.32 -26.68
CA HIS A 163 -40.16 0.25 -27.92
C HIS A 163 -39.48 -0.35 -29.16
N LEU A 164 -39.66 -1.66 -29.38
CA LEU A 164 -39.58 -2.20 -30.73
C LEU A 164 -40.99 -2.11 -31.34
N PRO A 165 -41.20 -1.37 -32.44
CA PRO A 165 -42.48 -1.36 -33.12
C PRO A 165 -42.77 -2.77 -33.65
N THR A 166 -43.94 -3.30 -33.28
CA THR A 166 -44.51 -4.50 -33.88
C THR A 166 -44.61 -4.28 -35.39
N ALA A 167 -43.91 -5.12 -36.15
CA ALA A 167 -43.97 -5.11 -37.62
C ALA A 167 -45.44 -5.25 -38.07
N PRO A 168 -45.91 -4.44 -39.04
CA PRO A 168 -47.26 -4.58 -39.55
C PRO A 168 -47.36 -5.90 -40.33
N HIS A 169 -48.34 -6.70 -39.96
CA HIS A 169 -48.80 -7.84 -40.74
C HIS A 169 -49.16 -7.36 -42.15
N SER A 170 -48.50 -7.93 -43.16
CA SER A 170 -48.97 -7.93 -44.54
C SER A 170 -49.49 -9.32 -44.88
N PHE A 171 -50.58 -9.31 -45.65
CA PHE A 171 -51.47 -10.40 -46.03
C PHE A 171 -50.79 -11.55 -46.76
#